data_AF-A0A2H3B2U9-F1
#
_entry.id   AF-A0A2H3B2U9-F1
#
_cell.length_a   1.000
_cell.length_b   1.000
_cell.length_c   1.000
_cell.angle_alpha   90.00
_cell.angle_beta   90.00
_cell.angle_gamma   90.00
#
_symmetry.space_group_name_H-M   'P 1'
#
loop_
_entity.id
_entity.type
_entity.pdbx_description
1 polymer ?
#
loop_
_entity_poly.entity_id
_entity_poly.type
_entity_poly.pdbx_seq_one_letter_code
_entity_poly.pdbx_strand_id
1 'polypeptide(L)'
;MSSTSPRYPPPGGRPPRPPTIDDLAARAVVSQDNRIPIKSLLKTADTWRNRGQTYERQQDLQNAFVAYASAGKLALEIIVAHPDYDTALSKEQKSSLVKNGERILADLAGVKEKLLKQREDWDRKYGVVK
;
A
#
# COMPACT_ATOMS: atom_id res chain seq x y z
N MET A 1 -21.41 -23.24 2.33
CA MET A 1 -20.45 -22.21 1.85
C MET A 1 -20.21 -21.27 3.02
N SER A 2 -18.98 -21.27 3.56
CA SER A 2 -18.66 -20.76 4.89
C SER A 2 -18.82 -19.25 4.99
N SER A 3 -19.64 -18.81 5.95
CA SER A 3 -19.82 -17.42 6.35
C SER A 3 -18.57 -16.95 7.12
N THR A 4 -17.87 -15.97 6.56
CA THR A 4 -16.81 -15.25 7.28
C THR A 4 -17.46 -14.34 8.32
N SER A 5 -17.56 -14.80 9.57
CA SER A 5 -17.99 -13.97 10.69
C SER A 5 -17.02 -12.79 10.88
N PRO A 6 -17.51 -11.57 11.20
CA PRO A 6 -16.65 -10.47 11.60
C PRO A 6 -15.87 -10.88 12.86
N ARG A 7 -14.55 -10.65 12.88
CA ARG A 7 -13.71 -10.85 14.08
C ARG A 7 -14.07 -9.79 15.12
N TYR A 8 -15.21 -9.94 15.79
CA TYR A 8 -15.46 -9.21 17.02
C TYR A 8 -14.55 -9.81 18.10
N PRO A 9 -13.74 -8.99 18.80
CA PRO A 9 -13.09 -9.47 20.00
C PRO A 9 -14.16 -9.86 21.03
N PRO A 10 -13.93 -10.90 21.85
CA PRO A 10 -14.86 -11.27 22.91
C PRO A 10 -15.11 -10.09 23.85
N PRO A 11 -16.32 -9.96 24.42
CA PRO A 11 -16.64 -8.87 25.34
C PRO A 11 -15.73 -8.96 26.57
N GLY A 12 -14.77 -8.03 26.69
CA GLY A 12 -13.78 -7.96 27.76
C GLY A 12 -12.30 -8.02 27.33
N GLY A 13 -12.00 -8.35 26.07
CA GLY A 13 -10.62 -8.39 25.56
C GLY A 13 -10.10 -7.03 25.08
N ARG A 14 -8.85 -6.68 25.39
CA ARG A 14 -8.18 -5.53 24.75
C ARG A 14 -8.16 -5.75 23.23
N PRO A 15 -8.47 -4.73 22.40
CA PRO A 15 -8.36 -4.87 20.96
C PRO A 15 -6.91 -5.23 20.58
N PRO A 16 -6.69 -6.01 19.52
CA PRO A 16 -5.34 -6.37 19.08
C PRO A 16 -4.53 -5.10 18.80
N ARG A 17 -3.23 -5.14 19.15
CA ARG A 17 -2.30 -4.05 18.84
C ARG A 17 -2.24 -3.84 17.32
N PRO A 18 -2.36 -2.61 16.81
CA PRO A 18 -2.21 -2.33 15.39
C PRO A 18 -0.85 -2.84 14.86
N PRO A 19 -0.80 -3.36 13.62
CA PRO A 19 0.44 -3.84 13.02
C PRO A 19 1.46 -2.71 12.84
N THR A 20 2.74 -3.07 12.74
CA THR A 20 3.81 -2.11 12.46
C THR A 20 3.81 -1.69 10.99
N ILE A 21 4.51 -0.60 10.67
CA ILE A 21 4.72 -0.20 9.27
C ILE A 21 5.48 -1.30 8.50
N ASP A 22 6.45 -1.95 9.14
CA ASP A 22 7.22 -3.04 8.51
C ASP A 22 6.33 -4.26 8.23
N ASP A 23 5.44 -4.61 9.16
CA ASP A 23 4.45 -5.70 8.98
C ASP A 23 3.53 -5.41 7.80
N LEU A 24 3.18 -4.15 7.57
CA LEU A 24 2.32 -3.74 6.45
C LEU A 24 3.12 -3.66 5.14
N ALA A 25 4.35 -3.17 5.17
CA ALA A 25 5.22 -3.09 4.00
C ALA A 25 5.55 -4.50 3.46
N ALA A 26 5.69 -5.49 4.34
CA ALA A 26 5.88 -6.89 3.99
C ALA A 26 4.67 -7.50 3.25
N ARG A 27 3.47 -6.92 3.41
CA ARG A 27 2.24 -7.40 2.73
C ARG A 27 2.05 -6.81 1.33
N ALA A 28 2.87 -5.84 0.93
CA ALA A 28 2.77 -5.23 -0.40
C ALA A 28 2.94 -6.29 -1.49
N VAL A 29 1.98 -6.36 -2.41
CA VAL A 29 1.92 -7.39 -3.46
C VAL A 29 2.55 -6.84 -4.72
N VAL A 30 3.55 -7.54 -5.24
CA VAL A 30 4.20 -7.22 -6.50
C VAL A 30 4.44 -8.48 -7.31
N SER A 31 4.13 -8.43 -8.61
CA SER A 31 4.55 -9.48 -9.53
C SER A 31 6.00 -9.24 -9.93
N GLN A 32 6.86 -10.25 -9.74
CA GLN A 32 8.26 -10.21 -10.17
C GLN A 32 8.49 -10.89 -11.53
N ASP A 33 7.42 -11.24 -12.25
CA ASP A 33 7.55 -11.88 -13.56
C ASP A 33 7.82 -10.85 -14.66
N ASN A 34 9.08 -10.80 -15.12
CA ASN A 34 9.53 -9.94 -16.21
C ASN A 34 8.92 -10.30 -17.58
N ARG A 35 8.13 -11.38 -17.67
CA ARG A 35 7.36 -11.72 -18.88
C ARG A 35 6.07 -10.91 -18.99
N ILE A 36 5.67 -10.21 -17.93
CA ILE A 36 4.47 -9.37 -17.94
C ILE A 36 4.78 -8.12 -18.76
N PRO A 37 4.00 -7.82 -19.82
CA PRO A 37 4.22 -6.62 -20.61
C PRO A 37 4.18 -5.35 -19.76
N ILE A 38 5.10 -4.41 -20.01
CA ILE A 38 5.22 -3.17 -19.25
C ILE A 38 3.91 -2.36 -19.18
N LYS A 39 3.09 -2.38 -20.24
CA LYS A 39 1.76 -1.75 -20.26
C LYS A 39 0.80 -2.36 -19.23
N SER A 40 0.88 -3.67 -19.02
CA SER A 40 0.10 -4.39 -17.99
C SER A 40 0.57 -4.03 -16.59
N LEU A 41 1.88 -3.83 -16.40
CA LEU A 41 2.45 -3.38 -15.13
C LEU A 41 1.98 -1.95 -14.79
N LEU A 42 2.00 -1.02 -15.76
CA LEU A 42 1.48 0.34 -15.61
C LEU A 42 0.02 0.33 -15.13
N LYS A 43 -0.85 -0.45 -15.81
CA LYS A 43 -2.25 -0.60 -15.43
C LYS A 43 -2.41 -1.18 -14.02
N THR A 44 -1.55 -2.13 -13.65
CA THR A 44 -1.56 -2.74 -12.31
C THR A 44 -1.15 -1.73 -11.24
N ALA A 45 -0.15 -0.88 -11.49
CA ALA A 45 0.27 0.17 -10.58
C ALA A 45 -0.86 1.18 -10.32
N ASP A 46 -1.53 1.64 -11.39
CA ASP A 46 -2.69 2.54 -11.29
C ASP A 46 -3.85 1.88 -10.52
N THR A 47 -4.10 0.60 -10.77
CA THR A 47 -5.14 -0.17 -10.07
C THR A 47 -4.87 -0.21 -8.56
N TRP A 48 -3.62 -0.48 -8.16
CA TRP A 48 -3.24 -0.47 -6.76
C TRP A 48 -3.36 0.91 -6.12
N ARG A 49 -2.95 1.96 -6.83
CA ARG A 49 -3.13 3.34 -6.34
C ARG A 49 -4.60 3.68 -6.10
N ASN A 50 -5.48 3.35 -7.06
CA ASN A 50 -6.92 3.59 -6.94
C ASN A 50 -7.56 2.78 -5.80
N ARG A 51 -7.06 1.56 -5.54
CA ARG A 51 -7.43 0.77 -4.37
C ARG A 51 -7.01 1.46 -3.08
N GLY A 52 -5.78 1.98 -3.01
CA GLY A 52 -5.28 2.77 -1.89
C GLY A 52 -6.21 3.93 -1.55
N GLN A 53 -6.58 4.73 -2.55
CA GLN A 53 -7.52 5.85 -2.39
C GLN A 53 -8.92 5.40 -1.93
N THR A 54 -9.36 4.22 -2.36
CA THR A 54 -10.65 3.68 -1.96
C THR A 54 -10.63 3.19 -0.52
N TYR A 55 -9.61 2.45 -0.11
CA TYR A 55 -9.43 2.02 1.27
C TYR A 55 -9.24 3.20 2.23
N GLU A 56 -8.49 4.23 1.82
CA GLU A 56 -8.31 5.43 2.62
C GLU A 56 -9.64 6.17 2.85
N ARG A 57 -10.48 6.31 1.82
CA ARG A 57 -11.84 6.86 1.96
C ARG A 57 -12.72 6.04 2.90
N GLN A 58 -12.51 4.72 2.96
CA GLN A 58 -13.20 3.80 3.86
C GLN A 58 -12.58 3.78 5.28
N GLN A 59 -11.56 4.59 5.55
CA GLN A 59 -10.77 4.57 6.79
C GLN A 59 -10.07 3.22 7.07
N ASP A 60 -9.94 2.37 6.06
CA ASP A 60 -9.15 1.14 6.13
C ASP A 60 -7.68 1.46 5.82
N LEU A 61 -7.02 2.09 6.79
CA LEU A 61 -5.66 2.59 6.61
C LEU A 61 -4.63 1.49 6.39
N GLN A 62 -4.85 0.29 6.94
CA GLN A 62 -3.94 -0.84 6.75
C GLN A 62 -3.95 -1.29 5.29
N ASN A 63 -5.13 -1.52 4.71
CA ASN A 63 -5.23 -1.91 3.31
C ASN A 63 -4.87 -0.75 2.36
N ALA A 64 -5.13 0.50 2.76
CA ALA A 64 -4.67 1.67 2.01
C ALA A 64 -3.13 1.70 1.91
N PHE A 65 -2.43 1.49 3.03
CA PHE A 65 -0.97 1.45 3.06
C PHE A 65 -0.42 0.34 2.18
N VAL A 66 -0.95 -0.88 2.31
CA VAL A 66 -0.52 -2.03 1.50
C VAL A 66 -0.71 -1.76 0.01
N ALA A 67 -1.84 -1.18 -0.37
CA ALA A 67 -2.15 -0.86 -1.76
C ALA A 67 -1.22 0.22 -2.33
N TYR A 68 -0.98 1.32 -1.59
CA TYR A 68 -0.04 2.35 -2.01
C TYR A 68 1.40 1.84 -2.07
N ALA A 69 1.84 1.02 -1.11
CA ALA A 69 3.16 0.40 -1.13
C ALA A 69 3.33 -0.54 -2.34
N SER A 70 2.28 -1.30 -2.69
CA SER A 70 2.26 -2.16 -3.89
C SER A 70 2.37 -1.33 -5.17
N ALA A 71 1.65 -0.20 -5.25
CA ALA A 71 1.75 0.73 -6.36
C ALA A 71 3.14 1.36 -6.47
N GLY A 72 3.74 1.75 -5.34
CA GLY A 72 5.07 2.35 -5.26
C GLY A 72 6.16 1.41 -5.76
N LYS A 73 6.18 0.16 -5.28
CA LYS A 73 7.13 -0.86 -5.76
C LYS A 73 7.01 -1.08 -7.27
N LEU A 74 5.79 -1.12 -7.82
CA LEU A 74 5.61 -1.24 -9.27
C LEU A 74 6.13 -0.02 -10.02
N ALA A 75 5.69 1.18 -9.64
CA ALA A 75 5.94 2.40 -10.40
C ALA A 75 7.39 2.90 -10.30
N LEU A 76 8.04 2.69 -9.16
CA LEU A 76 9.36 3.26 -8.85
C LEU A 76 10.50 2.27 -9.03
N GLU A 77 10.24 0.97 -8.89
CA GLU A 77 11.29 -0.06 -8.95
C GLU A 77 11.09 -0.96 -10.17
N ILE A 78 9.96 -1.67 -10.26
CA ILE A 78 9.79 -2.75 -11.24
C ILE A 78 9.63 -2.23 -12.66
N ILE A 79 8.77 -1.22 -12.88
CA ILE A 79 8.53 -0.67 -14.21
C ILE A 79 9.78 0.02 -14.75
N VAL A 80 10.48 0.77 -13.89
CA VAL A 80 11.71 1.49 -14.25
C VAL A 80 12.84 0.53 -14.62
N ALA A 81 12.91 -0.64 -13.97
CA ALA A 81 13.89 -1.68 -14.27
C ALA A 81 13.48 -2.64 -15.42
N HIS A 82 12.30 -2.45 -16.03
CA HIS A 82 11.79 -3.37 -17.05
C HIS A 82 12.61 -3.26 -18.35
N PRO A 83 12.96 -4.37 -19.04
CA PRO A 83 13.79 -4.35 -20.26
C PRO A 83 13.21 -3.45 -21.37
N ASP A 84 11.89 -3.47 -21.53
CA ASP A 84 11.19 -2.64 -22.52
C ASP A 84 10.93 -1.19 -22.07
N TYR A 85 11.44 -0.74 -20.92
CA TYR A 85 11.16 0.61 -20.41
C TYR A 85 11.53 1.70 -21.42
N ASP A 86 12.71 1.58 -22.04
CA ASP A 86 13.21 2.59 -22.97
C ASP A 86 12.61 2.50 -24.37
N THR A 87 12.20 1.30 -24.80
CA THR A 87 11.70 1.03 -26.14
C THR A 87 10.18 1.17 -26.24
N ALA A 88 9.43 0.87 -25.16
CA ALA A 88 7.98 0.84 -25.18
C ALA A 88 7.31 2.10 -24.60
N LEU A 89 8.02 2.94 -23.84
CA LEU A 89 7.49 4.17 -23.25
C LEU A 89 8.04 5.43 -23.92
N SER A 90 7.15 6.35 -24.28
CA SER A 90 7.52 7.69 -24.74
C SER A 90 8.09 8.54 -23.59
N LYS A 91 8.76 9.64 -23.93
CA LYS A 91 9.27 10.61 -22.96
C LYS A 91 8.17 11.16 -22.05
N GLU A 92 7.00 11.42 -22.61
CA GLU A 92 5.81 11.92 -21.90
C GLU A 92 5.26 10.88 -20.93
N GLN A 93 5.26 9.60 -21.33
CA GLN A 93 4.83 8.50 -20.47
C GLN A 93 5.80 8.31 -19.29
N LYS A 94 7.11 8.40 -19.54
CA LYS A 94 8.14 8.36 -18.48
C LYS A 94 7.99 9.53 -17.50
N SER A 95 7.80 10.75 -18.01
CA SER A 95 7.57 11.92 -17.15
C SER A 95 6.29 11.78 -16.32
N SER A 96 5.22 11.24 -16.91
CA SER A 96 3.97 10.97 -16.19
C SER A 96 4.15 9.90 -15.10
N LEU A 97 4.94 8.86 -15.37
CA LEU A 97 5.26 7.82 -14.38
C LEU A 97 5.99 8.42 -13.17
N VAL A 98 6.97 9.32 -13.38
CA VAL A 98 7.68 10.01 -12.29
C VAL A 98 6.70 10.81 -11.43
N LYS A 99 5.85 11.64 -12.04
CA LYS A 99 4.84 12.42 -11.31
C LYS A 99 3.84 11.54 -10.55
N ASN A 100 3.45 10.41 -11.13
CA ASN A 100 2.59 9.44 -10.46
C ASN A 100 3.31 8.78 -9.28
N GLY A 101 4.59 8.47 -9.43
CA GLY A 101 5.45 7.97 -8.35
C GLY A 101 5.52 8.93 -7.16
N GLU A 102 5.77 10.21 -7.40
CA GLU A 102 5.77 11.26 -6.38
C GLU A 102 4.44 11.33 -5.63
N ARG A 103 3.32 11.27 -6.35
CA ARG A 103 1.97 11.25 -5.75
C ARG A 103 1.75 10.01 -4.88
N ILE A 104 2.16 8.83 -5.35
CA ILE A 104 2.05 7.59 -4.56
C ILE A 104 2.85 7.70 -3.26
N LEU A 105 4.06 8.26 -3.31
CA LEU A 105 4.89 8.46 -2.11
C LEU A 105 4.23 9.43 -1.12
N ALA A 106 3.63 10.52 -1.61
CA ALA A 106 2.88 11.46 -0.78
C ALA A 106 1.66 10.80 -0.13
N ASP A 107 0.87 10.06 -0.91
CA ASP A 107 -0.30 9.31 -0.42
C ASP A 107 0.13 8.27 0.65
N LEU A 108 1.21 7.53 0.39
CA LEU A 108 1.77 6.54 1.32
C LEU A 108 2.27 7.17 2.63
N ALA A 109 2.95 8.32 2.55
CA ALA A 109 3.43 9.05 3.72
C ALA A 109 2.25 9.53 4.60
N GLY A 110 1.20 10.08 3.99
CA GLY A 110 0.01 10.51 4.71
C GLY A 110 -0.70 9.36 5.44
N VAL A 111 -0.81 8.18 4.81
CA VAL A 111 -1.37 6.99 5.48
C VAL A 111 -0.44 6.47 6.58
N LYS A 112 0.88 6.49 6.37
CA LYS A 112 1.87 6.07 7.38
C LYS A 112 1.73 6.88 8.67
N GLU A 113 1.62 8.20 8.57
CA GLU A 113 1.45 9.09 9.74
C GLU A 113 0.18 8.74 10.52
N LYS A 114 -0.95 8.53 9.84
CA LYS A 114 -2.20 8.14 10.48
C LYS A 114 -2.09 6.78 11.20
N LEU A 115 -1.40 5.82 10.61
CA LEU A 115 -1.16 4.49 11.22
C LEU A 115 -0.25 4.57 12.45
N LEU A 116 0.82 5.35 12.39
CA LEU A 116 1.71 5.59 13.53
C LEU A 116 0.92 6.18 14.70
N LYS A 117 0.11 7.20 14.44
CA LYS A 117 -0.78 7.81 15.43
C LYS A 117 -1.76 6.79 16.04
N GLN A 118 -2.40 5.94 15.22
CA GLN A 118 -3.30 4.89 15.73
C GLN A 118 -2.59 3.92 16.67
N ARG A 119 -1.33 3.60 16.37
CA ARG A 119 -0.53 2.70 17.21
C ARG A 119 -0.08 3.38 18.51
N GLU A 120 0.36 4.64 18.44
CA GLU A 120 0.68 5.45 19.62
C GLU A 120 -0.52 5.59 20.56
N ASP A 121 -1.70 5.86 20.03
CA ASP A 121 -2.93 5.97 20.81
C ASP A 121 -3.31 4.63 21.46
N TRP A 122 -3.10 3.51 20.75
CA TRP A 122 -3.27 2.17 21.32
C TRP A 122 -2.25 1.92 22.44
N ASP A 123 -0.98 2.24 22.22
CA ASP A 123 0.10 2.05 23.20
C ASP A 123 -0.11 2.96 24.43
N ARG A 124 -0.67 4.17 24.28
CA ARG A 124 -1.03 5.02 25.42
C ARG A 124 -2.18 4.43 26.23
N LYS A 125 -3.17 3.85 25.56
CA LYS A 125 -4.39 3.33 26.20
C LYS A 125 -4.19 1.94 26.84
N TYR A 126 -3.36 1.10 26.21
CA TYR A 126 -3.20 -0.31 26.56
C TYR A 126 -1.75 -0.73 26.78
N GLY A 127 -0.76 0.09 26.44
CA GLY A 127 0.64 -0.16 26.76
C GLY A 127 0.84 -0.01 28.27
N VAL A 128 1.16 -1.12 28.92
CA VAL A 128 1.57 -1.11 30.32
C VAL A 128 2.91 -0.39 30.37
N VAL A 129 2.98 0.76 31.04
CA VAL A 129 4.24 1.37 31.45
C VAL A 129 4.93 0.32 32.31
N LYS A 130 6.04 -0.24 31.81
CA LYS A 130 6.94 -1.03 32.64
C LYS A 130 7.77 -0.10 33.51
#